data_AF-A0A9N8DBM2-F1
#
_entry.id   AF-A0A9N8DBM2-F1
#
_cell.length_a   1.000
_cell.length_b   1.000
_cell.length_c   1.000
_cell.angle_alpha   90.00
_cell.angle_beta   90.00
_cell.angle_gamma   90.00
#
_symmetry.space_group_name_H-M   'P 1'
#
loop_
_entity.id
_entity.type
_entity.pdbx_description
1 polymer ?
#
loop_
_entity_poly.entity_id
_entity_poly.type
_entity_poly.pdbx_seq_one_letter_code
_entity_poly.pdbx_strand_id
1 'polypeptide(L)'
;MMELTSTAARIPKESDPSIPTVDAEPVDIVTCGSFETGISACTAQSNSTLFRHANSLNEISWSLWSDNGGERRCLLLNCVTTGSNPPSPSSVMSANTSTPLNAVKPTSSSRGHYTGSNRNVCLFIKLTVFFLASFLAGMTVQQKVAAASLSTATIKTTTSNLRNTNGRTTSTTSTTIVYGHVHMAKTGGTNLNGMLATRYERVCGHKGYSYDAIAHNQRTREWQASTEKYGDGLYTLHDSITQIKPNYNRGRVPPKVMFEIGFQDCDWISLEDPGWRAWPHHVLPDLKMATTDANNDDDDGNDDDGNDNDATTTTTRLELHVPCRDPVDHLLSMCHYQSIDFDCSIPFESDVGTKKHNHDSSKQTADTTMEEQIDSCLMGLGRFHHELANLPHTDLKCFDYQQQDLYLQYMDQRLQPRRQQQTYVWRASDRKRHYEQECLGGHDNDDDVQHATKQKERLQERIANYLLKHHDYYRFCKDCRGSPQDLFPAAA
;
A
#
# COMPACT_ATOMS: atom_id res chain seq x y z
N MET A 1 -27.66 48.97 -12.27
CA MET A 1 -26.31 49.13 -11.68
C MET A 1 -26.44 48.87 -10.19
N MET A 2 -26.15 47.64 -9.77
CA MET A 2 -25.96 47.27 -8.37
C MET A 2 -24.56 46.67 -8.29
N GLU A 3 -23.66 47.37 -7.61
CA GLU A 3 -22.35 46.84 -7.24
C GLU A 3 -22.54 45.84 -6.09
N LEU A 4 -22.13 44.60 -6.31
CA LEU A 4 -21.89 43.62 -5.25
C LEU A 4 -20.40 43.60 -4.97
N THR A 5 -20.01 44.16 -3.82
CA THR A 5 -18.67 44.03 -3.26
C THR A 5 -18.49 42.63 -2.68
N SER A 6 -17.56 41.87 -3.25
CA SER A 6 -17.14 40.56 -2.76
C SER A 6 -16.09 40.75 -1.66
N THR A 7 -16.46 40.37 -0.43
CA THR A 7 -15.55 40.34 0.71
C THR A 7 -14.96 38.94 0.82
N ALA A 8 -13.74 38.74 0.33
CA ALA A 8 -12.99 37.49 0.50
C ALA A 8 -12.52 37.37 1.97
N ALA A 9 -13.12 36.44 2.71
CA ALA A 9 -12.68 36.08 4.05
C ALA A 9 -11.38 35.25 3.96
N ARG A 10 -10.28 35.77 4.52
CA ARG A 10 -9.04 35.01 4.77
C ARG A 10 -9.31 33.98 5.87
N ILE A 11 -9.17 32.71 5.54
CA ILE A 11 -9.06 31.62 6.51
C ILE A 11 -7.67 31.73 7.17
N PRO A 12 -7.55 31.81 8.51
CA PRO A 12 -6.25 31.82 9.17
C PRO A 12 -5.59 30.44 9.08
N LYS A 13 -4.31 30.42 8.71
CA LYS A 13 -3.46 29.22 8.83
C LYS A 13 -3.39 28.81 10.31
N GLU A 14 -3.78 27.57 10.61
CA GLU A 14 -3.48 26.95 11.90
C GLU A 14 -1.97 26.88 12.12
N SER A 15 -1.53 27.37 13.26
CA SER A 15 -0.15 27.31 13.74
C SER A 15 0.18 25.91 14.26
N ASP A 16 1.31 25.37 13.82
CA ASP A 16 1.92 24.15 14.33
C ASP A 16 2.07 24.18 15.87
N PRO A 17 1.79 23.08 16.58
CA PRO A 17 2.06 22.99 18.01
C PRO A 17 3.57 22.82 18.24
N SER A 18 4.19 23.84 18.85
CA SER A 18 5.57 23.81 19.31
C SER A 18 5.77 22.71 20.38
N ILE A 19 6.66 21.75 20.08
CA ILE A 19 7.12 20.73 21.03
C ILE A 19 8.21 21.35 21.93
N PRO A 20 8.14 21.21 23.27
CA PRO A 20 9.19 21.70 24.16
C PRO A 20 10.44 20.82 24.05
N THR A 21 11.59 21.45 23.84
CA THR A 21 12.92 20.83 23.95
C THR A 21 13.21 20.50 25.42
N VAL A 22 13.56 19.24 25.70
CA VAL A 22 14.09 18.80 26.99
C VAL A 22 15.58 18.50 26.79
N ASP A 23 16.43 19.18 27.55
CA ASP A 23 17.88 18.96 27.57
C ASP A 23 18.21 17.56 28.12
N ALA A 24 18.96 16.77 27.35
CA ALA A 24 19.46 15.47 27.78
C ALA A 24 20.92 15.59 28.25
N GLU A 25 21.18 15.18 29.49
CA GLU A 25 22.53 15.02 30.05
C GLU A 25 23.23 13.75 29.51
N PRO A 26 24.58 13.70 29.48
CA PRO A 26 25.33 12.60 28.89
C PRO A 26 25.38 11.36 29.80
N VAL A 27 25.17 10.19 29.21
CA VAL A 27 25.34 8.88 29.90
C VAL A 27 26.64 8.21 29.44
N ASP A 28 27.33 7.64 30.43
CA ASP A 28 28.65 7.00 30.34
C ASP A 28 28.77 5.81 29.38
N ILE A 29 29.98 5.69 28.84
CA ILE A 29 30.46 4.64 27.94
C ILE A 29 30.63 3.32 28.71
N VAL A 30 29.91 2.27 28.29
CA VAL A 30 30.16 0.89 28.69
C VAL A 30 31.10 0.22 27.68
N THR A 31 32.23 -0.27 28.15
CA THR A 31 33.17 -1.11 27.38
C THR A 31 32.78 -2.58 27.50
N CYS A 32 32.68 -3.28 26.36
CA CYS A 32 32.48 -4.73 26.31
C CYS A 32 33.77 -5.43 25.85
N GLY A 33 34.17 -6.45 26.61
CA GLY A 33 35.38 -7.24 26.42
C GLY A 33 35.32 -8.22 25.24
N SER A 34 36.52 -8.67 24.88
CA SER A 34 36.85 -9.59 23.80
C SER A 34 36.25 -10.99 23.95
N PHE A 35 35.74 -11.55 22.84
CA PHE A 35 35.51 -12.98 22.67
C PHE A 35 36.40 -13.53 21.56
N GLU A 36 37.21 -14.53 21.88
CA GLU A 36 37.95 -15.36 20.94
C GLU A 36 36.99 -16.31 20.22
N THR A 37 36.95 -16.29 18.89
CA THR A 37 36.69 -17.50 18.09
C THR A 37 37.46 -17.42 16.78
N GLY A 38 38.24 -18.46 16.52
CA GLY A 38 38.98 -18.64 15.27
C GLY A 38 38.04 -19.02 14.13
N ILE A 39 38.16 -18.30 13.01
CA ILE A 39 37.64 -18.71 11.71
C ILE A 39 38.74 -18.47 10.69
N SER A 40 39.09 -19.53 9.95
CA SER A 40 40.03 -19.50 8.83
C SER A 40 39.42 -18.73 7.65
N ALA A 41 40.07 -17.64 7.24
CA ALA A 41 39.66 -16.86 6.06
C ALA A 41 40.14 -17.53 4.77
N CYS A 42 39.26 -17.63 3.77
CA CYS A 42 39.64 -17.85 2.37
C CYS A 42 39.58 -16.51 1.63
N THR A 43 40.67 -16.11 0.99
CA THR A 43 40.74 -14.89 0.16
C THR A 43 40.44 -15.27 -1.29
N ALA A 44 39.47 -14.60 -1.94
CA ALA A 44 39.27 -14.68 -3.38
C ALA A 44 39.50 -13.30 -3.99
N GLN A 45 40.40 -13.23 -4.97
CA GLN A 45 40.75 -12.03 -5.72
C GLN A 45 40.22 -12.21 -7.15
N SER A 46 39.44 -11.28 -7.69
CA SER A 46 39.22 -11.25 -9.15
C SER A 46 38.97 -9.87 -9.71
N ASN A 47 39.79 -9.54 -10.73
CA ASN A 47 39.63 -8.45 -11.67
C ASN A 47 38.50 -8.73 -12.67
N SER A 48 37.75 -7.66 -13.00
CA SER A 48 37.12 -7.31 -14.29
C SER A 48 36.33 -8.34 -15.14
N THR A 49 35.17 -7.86 -15.61
CA THR A 49 34.35 -8.19 -16.80
C THR A 49 33.16 -9.19 -16.72
N LEU A 50 31.98 -8.62 -17.03
CA LEU A 50 30.76 -9.13 -17.71
C LEU A 50 30.29 -10.58 -17.49
N PHE A 51 29.02 -10.75 -17.07
CA PHE A 51 28.19 -11.89 -17.48
C PHE A 51 26.71 -11.54 -17.70
N ARG A 52 26.20 -11.93 -18.89
CA ARG A 52 24.78 -12.06 -19.25
C ARG A 52 24.22 -13.40 -18.75
N HIS A 53 22.90 -13.44 -18.61
CA HIS A 53 22.04 -14.56 -18.21
C HIS A 53 22.40 -15.97 -18.72
N ALA A 54 22.21 -16.97 -17.85
CA ALA A 54 21.88 -18.35 -18.20
C ALA A 54 20.79 -18.90 -17.24
N ASN A 55 19.85 -19.66 -17.79
CA ASN A 55 18.72 -20.28 -17.08
C ASN A 55 19.02 -21.74 -16.67
N SER A 56 18.54 -22.08 -15.47
CA SER A 56 18.05 -23.38 -14.98
C SER A 56 19.01 -24.47 -14.44
N LEU A 57 18.54 -24.99 -13.29
CA LEU A 57 18.80 -26.24 -12.58
C LEU A 57 19.93 -26.26 -11.53
N ASN A 58 19.47 -26.39 -10.27
CA ASN A 58 20.17 -26.57 -8.99
C ASN A 58 20.78 -25.30 -8.36
N GLU A 59 19.96 -24.60 -7.58
CA GLU A 59 20.29 -23.38 -6.86
C GLU A 59 21.21 -23.64 -5.65
N ILE A 60 22.45 -23.14 -5.75
CA ILE A 60 23.20 -22.69 -4.58
C ILE A 60 22.92 -21.19 -4.46
N SER A 61 22.20 -20.77 -3.42
CA SER A 61 21.97 -19.35 -3.14
C SER A 61 23.14 -18.78 -2.36
N TRP A 62 23.72 -17.70 -2.88
CA TRP A 62 24.70 -16.87 -2.19
C TRP A 62 24.08 -15.49 -1.98
N SER A 63 24.19 -14.96 -0.77
CA SER A 63 23.85 -13.56 -0.49
C SER A 63 25.13 -12.79 -0.21
N LEU A 64 25.40 -11.79 -1.04
CA LEU A 64 26.48 -10.82 -0.83
C LEU A 64 25.87 -9.57 -0.21
N TRP A 65 26.45 -9.10 0.89
CA TRP A 65 26.14 -7.77 1.42
C TRP A 65 27.43 -7.03 1.73
N SER A 66 27.39 -5.71 1.53
CA SER A 66 28.44 -4.78 1.92
C SER A 66 28.02 -4.13 3.23
N ASP A 67 28.90 -4.10 4.21
CA ASP A 67 28.73 -3.19 5.33
C ASP A 67 29.24 -1.78 4.96
N ASN A 68 28.90 -0.79 5.79
CA ASN A 68 29.31 0.61 5.62
C ASN A 68 30.84 0.83 5.76
N GLY A 69 31.62 -0.23 5.97
CA GLY A 69 33.08 -0.21 6.01
C GLY A 69 33.76 -0.68 4.72
N GLY A 70 32.99 -1.06 3.69
CA GLY A 70 33.53 -1.55 2.41
C GLY A 70 34.04 -2.99 2.46
N GLU A 71 33.78 -3.74 3.54
CA GLU A 71 34.15 -5.15 3.63
C GLU A 71 32.99 -6.00 3.11
N ARG A 72 33.26 -6.85 2.11
CA ARG A 72 32.27 -7.77 1.54
C ARG A 72 32.40 -9.12 2.21
N ARG A 73 31.32 -9.59 2.84
CA ARG A 73 31.27 -10.91 3.48
C ARG A 73 30.31 -11.82 2.73
N CYS A 74 30.66 -13.11 2.64
CA CYS A 74 29.83 -14.15 2.04
C CYS A 74 29.34 -15.09 3.15
N LEU A 75 28.04 -15.41 3.16
CA LEU A 75 27.47 -16.44 4.01
C LEU A 75 27.00 -17.61 3.14
N LEU A 76 27.48 -18.82 3.43
CA LEU A 76 27.00 -20.06 2.81
C LEU A 76 25.86 -20.63 3.68
N LEU A 77 24.67 -20.78 3.12
CA LEU A 77 23.54 -21.43 3.78
C LEU A 77 23.47 -22.91 3.34
N ASN A 78 23.30 -23.81 4.31
CA ASN A 78 23.40 -25.27 4.22
C ASN A 78 22.75 -25.93 2.98
N CYS A 79 23.45 -26.90 2.40
CA CYS A 79 22.92 -27.86 1.42
C CYS A 79 21.95 -28.85 2.08
N VAL A 80 20.72 -28.90 1.57
CA VAL A 80 19.77 -30.00 1.85
C VAL A 80 20.03 -31.12 0.84
N THR A 81 20.40 -32.30 1.31
CA THR A 81 20.44 -33.52 0.48
C THR A 81 19.06 -34.16 0.47
N THR A 82 18.37 -34.14 -0.67
CA THR A 82 17.14 -34.90 -0.88
C THR A 82 17.48 -36.33 -1.28
N GLY A 83 17.30 -37.26 -0.35
CA GLY A 83 17.37 -38.71 -0.62
C GLY A 83 16.10 -39.18 -1.30
N SER A 84 16.23 -39.68 -2.53
CA SER A 84 15.18 -40.31 -3.33
C SER A 84 14.95 -41.78 -2.94
N ASN A 85 13.70 -42.18 -2.68
CA ASN A 85 13.27 -43.58 -2.61
C ASN A 85 13.13 -44.21 -4.02
N PRO A 86 13.28 -45.55 -4.15
CA PRO A 86 12.22 -46.32 -4.83
C PRO A 86 12.00 -47.72 -4.17
N PRO A 87 11.16 -48.63 -4.71
CA PRO A 87 9.82 -48.94 -4.21
C PRO A 87 9.69 -50.32 -3.52
N SER A 88 8.56 -50.52 -2.85
CA SER A 88 8.10 -51.77 -2.22
C SER A 88 7.95 -52.93 -3.22
N PRO A 89 8.06 -54.18 -2.74
CA PRO A 89 6.90 -55.07 -2.87
C PRO A 89 6.62 -55.93 -1.63
N SER A 90 5.49 -56.62 -1.73
CA SER A 90 4.60 -57.21 -0.72
C SER A 90 5.08 -58.48 0.02
N SER A 91 4.39 -58.72 1.15
CA SER A 91 3.93 -60.01 1.74
C SER A 91 4.80 -60.85 2.71
N VAL A 92 4.30 -60.92 3.96
CA VAL A 92 4.06 -62.08 4.86
C VAL A 92 5.21 -63.05 5.19
N MET A 93 5.63 -63.11 6.48
CA MET A 93 5.50 -64.28 7.37
C MET A 93 6.02 -64.04 8.80
N SER A 94 5.45 -64.82 9.72
CA SER A 94 5.59 -64.84 11.17
C SER A 94 6.86 -65.58 11.67
N ALA A 95 7.43 -65.19 12.81
CA ALA A 95 8.02 -66.13 13.79
C ALA A 95 8.46 -65.44 15.12
N ASN A 96 8.12 -66.10 16.22
CA ASN A 96 8.55 -65.89 17.60
C ASN A 96 10.07 -66.07 17.79
N THR A 97 10.69 -65.40 18.79
CA THR A 97 11.32 -66.09 19.95
C THR A 97 11.90 -65.14 21.03
N SER A 98 11.52 -65.49 22.26
CA SER A 98 12.01 -65.25 23.63
C SER A 98 13.53 -65.05 23.95
N THR A 99 13.82 -64.06 24.84
CA THR A 99 14.69 -64.02 26.07
C THR A 99 16.17 -64.52 26.08
N PRO A 100 17.02 -64.30 27.13
CA PRO A 100 17.02 -63.37 28.30
C PRO A 100 18.39 -62.71 28.68
N LEU A 101 18.32 -61.77 29.66
CA LEU A 101 19.20 -61.47 30.84
C LEU A 101 20.76 -61.49 30.78
N ASN A 102 21.37 -60.39 31.28
CA ASN A 102 22.38 -60.31 32.37
C ASN A 102 22.70 -58.81 32.63
N ALA A 103 22.41 -58.18 33.77
CA ALA A 103 22.93 -58.32 35.15
C ALA A 103 24.40 -57.85 35.33
N VAL A 104 24.62 -56.60 35.79
CA VAL A 104 25.77 -56.18 36.62
C VAL A 104 25.30 -55.18 37.69
N LYS A 105 25.82 -55.38 38.91
CA LYS A 105 25.46 -54.83 40.23
C LYS A 105 26.17 -53.48 40.58
N PRO A 106 25.86 -52.86 41.74
CA PRO A 106 25.96 -51.42 42.01
C PRO A 106 27.11 -51.00 42.95
N THR A 107 27.30 -49.67 43.09
CA THR A 107 27.97 -49.03 44.25
C THR A 107 27.28 -47.74 44.69
N SER A 108 26.71 -47.80 45.91
CA SER A 108 26.72 -46.85 47.05
C SER A 108 26.56 -45.31 46.93
N SER A 109 25.82 -44.80 47.94
CA SER A 109 25.92 -43.47 48.61
C SER A 109 25.13 -42.31 47.94
N SER A 110 24.32 -41.47 48.59
CA SER A 110 24.14 -41.07 50.00
C SER A 110 22.72 -40.51 50.22
N ARG A 111 22.15 -40.73 51.42
CA ARG A 111 20.89 -40.13 51.90
C ARG A 111 21.04 -38.64 52.21
N GLY A 112 20.07 -37.83 51.77
CA GLY A 112 19.76 -36.51 52.32
C GLY A 112 18.24 -36.36 52.45
N HIS A 113 17.72 -36.28 53.67
CA HIS A 113 16.32 -36.04 53.96
C HIS A 113 15.99 -34.54 53.86
N TYR A 114 14.99 -34.17 53.06
CA TYR A 114 14.28 -32.89 53.16
C TYR A 114 12.79 -33.15 53.32
N THR A 115 12.24 -32.82 54.50
CA THR A 115 10.80 -32.77 54.75
C THR A 115 10.29 -31.37 54.42
N GLY A 116 9.68 -31.20 53.25
CA GLY A 116 9.08 -29.96 52.76
C GLY A 116 7.55 -29.96 52.87
N SER A 117 7.02 -28.91 53.47
CA SER A 117 5.63 -28.64 53.87
C SER A 117 4.58 -28.67 52.74
N ASN A 118 3.53 -29.48 52.92
CA ASN A 118 2.37 -29.67 52.02
C ASN A 118 1.29 -28.55 52.08
N ARG A 119 1.67 -27.28 52.33
CA ARG A 119 0.69 -26.18 52.38
C ARG A 119 0.45 -25.47 51.04
N ASN A 120 1.35 -25.60 50.07
CA ASN A 120 1.26 -24.84 48.81
C ASN A 120 0.40 -25.52 47.72
N VAL A 121 0.20 -26.84 47.79
CA VAL A 121 -0.55 -27.58 46.76
C VAL A 121 -2.05 -27.25 46.80
N CYS A 122 -2.61 -27.02 48.01
CA CYS A 122 -4.03 -26.71 48.18
C CYS A 122 -4.39 -25.27 47.72
N LEU A 123 -3.43 -24.34 47.77
CA LEU A 123 -3.66 -22.96 47.34
C LEU A 123 -3.70 -22.85 45.80
N PHE A 124 -2.81 -23.60 45.12
CA PHE A 124 -2.77 -23.63 43.66
C PHE A 124 -4.07 -24.18 43.06
N ILE A 125 -4.60 -25.28 43.59
CA ILE A 125 -5.85 -25.87 43.07
C ILE A 125 -7.04 -24.90 43.21
N LYS A 126 -7.11 -24.13 44.30
CA LYS A 126 -8.20 -23.16 44.50
C LYS A 126 -8.11 -21.96 43.55
N LEU A 127 -6.91 -21.49 43.23
CA LEU A 127 -6.69 -20.42 42.26
C LEU A 127 -7.08 -20.86 40.84
N THR A 128 -6.69 -22.07 40.42
CA THR A 128 -6.99 -22.54 39.07
C THR A 128 -8.50 -22.73 38.84
N VAL A 129 -9.23 -23.24 39.84
CA VAL A 129 -10.69 -23.41 39.75
C VAL A 129 -11.41 -22.06 39.69
N PHE A 130 -10.93 -21.05 40.43
CA PHE A 130 -11.52 -19.71 40.40
C PHE A 130 -11.32 -19.03 39.03
N PHE A 131 -10.11 -19.13 38.45
CA PHE A 131 -9.84 -18.59 37.11
C PHE A 131 -10.65 -19.30 36.01
N LEU A 132 -10.82 -20.62 36.08
CA LEU A 132 -11.64 -21.35 35.10
C LEU A 132 -13.12 -20.93 35.17
N ALA A 133 -13.66 -20.75 36.38
CA ALA A 133 -15.05 -20.33 36.57
C ALA A 133 -15.30 -18.89 36.06
N SER A 134 -14.37 -17.96 36.31
CA SER A 134 -14.47 -16.60 35.78
C SER A 134 -14.35 -16.54 34.26
N PHE A 135 -13.50 -17.39 33.66
CA PHE A 135 -13.35 -17.45 32.20
C PHE A 135 -14.63 -17.96 31.51
N LEU A 136 -15.25 -19.01 32.05
CA LEU A 136 -16.51 -19.56 31.51
C LEU A 136 -17.70 -18.60 31.67
N ALA A 137 -17.76 -17.85 32.77
CA ALA A 137 -18.77 -16.81 32.96
C ALA A 137 -18.59 -15.61 32.00
N GLY A 138 -17.35 -15.25 31.66
CA GLY A 138 -17.05 -14.21 30.66
C GLY A 138 -17.50 -14.56 29.25
N MET A 139 -17.38 -15.84 28.84
CA MET A 139 -17.74 -16.28 27.49
C MET A 139 -19.26 -16.28 27.22
N THR A 140 -20.08 -16.50 28.26
CA THR A 140 -21.55 -16.50 28.09
C THR A 140 -22.15 -15.09 27.95
N VAL A 141 -21.44 -14.05 28.42
CA VAL A 141 -21.87 -12.65 28.24
C VAL A 141 -21.56 -12.13 26.82
N GLN A 142 -20.52 -12.64 26.16
CA GLN A 142 -20.18 -12.21 24.79
C GLN A 142 -21.08 -12.80 23.70
N GLN A 143 -21.68 -13.98 23.91
CA GLN A 143 -22.59 -14.57 22.91
C GLN A 143 -23.92 -13.83 22.77
N LYS A 144 -24.40 -13.11 23.80
CA LYS A 144 -25.66 -12.34 23.71
C LYS A 144 -25.54 -10.98 23.03
N VAL A 145 -24.33 -10.45 22.85
CA VAL A 145 -24.11 -9.15 22.18
C VAL A 145 -23.87 -9.31 20.67
N ALA A 146 -23.46 -10.49 20.21
CA ALA A 146 -23.20 -10.77 18.80
C ALA A 146 -24.47 -10.96 17.94
N ALA A 147 -25.64 -11.24 18.55
CA ALA A 147 -26.89 -11.49 17.83
C ALA A 147 -27.72 -10.22 17.56
N ALA A 148 -27.32 -9.06 18.09
CA ALA A 148 -28.03 -7.80 17.88
C ALA A 148 -27.38 -6.99 16.76
N SER A 149 -27.95 -7.15 15.55
CA SER A 149 -28.01 -6.14 14.51
C SER A 149 -26.69 -5.79 13.79
N LEU A 150 -26.30 -6.67 12.87
CA LEU A 150 -25.48 -6.32 11.71
C LEU A 150 -26.41 -5.95 10.54
N SER A 151 -27.20 -4.88 10.70
CA SER A 151 -27.83 -4.22 9.55
C SER A 151 -26.78 -3.30 8.93
N THR A 152 -25.93 -3.87 8.09
CA THR A 152 -24.98 -3.11 7.29
C THR A 152 -25.78 -2.25 6.31
N ALA A 153 -25.95 -0.97 6.65
CA ALA A 153 -26.54 0.02 5.76
C ALA A 153 -25.61 0.22 4.56
N THR A 154 -25.72 -0.65 3.55
CA THR A 154 -25.30 -0.29 2.21
C THR A 154 -26.16 0.90 1.84
N ILE A 155 -25.56 2.03 1.46
CA ILE A 155 -26.29 3.15 0.87
C ILE A 155 -26.75 2.68 -0.51
N LYS A 156 -27.81 1.88 -0.53
CA LYS A 156 -28.57 1.60 -1.74
C LYS A 156 -29.33 2.87 -2.03
N THR A 157 -28.91 3.60 -3.04
CA THR A 157 -29.75 4.65 -3.63
C THR A 157 -30.92 3.95 -4.30
N THR A 158 -31.94 3.62 -3.52
CA THR A 158 -33.19 3.07 -4.04
C THR A 158 -33.98 4.23 -4.60
N THR A 159 -33.88 4.47 -5.91
CA THR A 159 -34.78 5.36 -6.62
C THR A 159 -36.12 4.65 -6.76
N SER A 160 -36.96 4.71 -5.73
CA SER A 160 -38.33 4.19 -5.79
C SER A 160 -39.22 5.17 -6.55
N ASN A 161 -39.49 4.88 -7.82
CA ASN A 161 -40.55 5.57 -8.55
C ASN A 161 -41.91 5.11 -7.99
N LEU A 162 -42.47 5.91 -7.07
CA LEU A 162 -43.74 5.60 -6.43
C LEU A 162 -44.95 5.84 -7.36
N ARG A 163 -45.63 4.71 -7.61
CA ARG A 163 -47.08 4.51 -7.80
C ARG A 163 -47.74 5.01 -9.10
N ASN A 164 -47.97 4.04 -9.99
CA ASN A 164 -49.11 4.02 -10.89
C ASN A 164 -50.15 3.02 -10.34
N THR A 165 -51.43 3.41 -10.23
CA THR A 165 -52.51 2.64 -9.57
C THR A 165 -53.02 1.44 -10.36
N ASN A 166 -52.39 1.10 -11.47
CA ASN A 166 -52.88 0.08 -12.39
C ASN A 166 -52.08 -1.21 -12.29
N GLY A 167 -52.11 -1.92 -11.15
CA GLY A 167 -51.73 -3.34 -11.02
C GLY A 167 -50.47 -3.85 -11.72
N ARG A 168 -49.53 -2.97 -12.09
CA ARG A 168 -48.38 -3.26 -12.94
C ARG A 168 -47.19 -3.42 -12.03
N THR A 169 -46.67 -4.63 -11.98
CA THR A 169 -45.47 -5.02 -11.24
C THR A 169 -44.35 -4.02 -11.57
N THR A 170 -44.02 -3.15 -10.62
CA THR A 170 -42.95 -2.18 -10.76
C THR A 170 -41.65 -2.88 -10.41
N SER A 171 -40.91 -3.34 -11.43
CA SER A 171 -39.54 -3.82 -11.20
C SER A 171 -38.73 -2.69 -10.57
N THR A 172 -38.26 -2.92 -9.34
CA THR A 172 -37.41 -1.97 -8.63
C THR A 172 -35.97 -2.26 -9.00
N THR A 173 -35.34 -1.39 -9.79
CA THR A 173 -33.90 -1.47 -10.07
C THR A 173 -33.14 -0.78 -8.95
N SER A 174 -32.25 -1.51 -8.27
CA SER A 174 -31.32 -0.91 -7.30
C SER A 174 -29.97 -0.72 -7.98
N THR A 175 -29.37 0.46 -7.85
CA THR A 175 -28.00 0.68 -8.32
C THR A 175 -27.06 0.78 -7.13
N THR A 176 -25.97 0.01 -7.16
CA THR A 176 -24.87 0.08 -6.20
C THR A 176 -23.67 0.72 -6.89
N ILE A 177 -23.08 1.74 -6.26
CA ILE A 177 -21.87 2.40 -6.78
C ILE A 177 -20.69 1.97 -5.91
N VAL A 178 -19.67 1.42 -6.54
CA VAL A 178 -18.36 1.17 -5.93
C VAL A 178 -17.41 2.27 -6.39
N TYR A 179 -16.64 2.83 -5.47
CA TYR A 179 -15.71 3.91 -5.77
C TYR A 179 -14.30 3.36 -5.96
N GLY A 180 -13.70 3.63 -7.11
CA GLY A 180 -12.31 3.32 -7.39
C GLY A 180 -11.39 4.52 -7.18
N HIS A 181 -10.13 4.25 -6.88
CA HIS A 181 -9.06 5.24 -6.85
C HIS A 181 -7.81 4.67 -7.52
N VAL A 182 -7.36 5.31 -8.60
CA VAL A 182 -6.10 4.97 -9.27
C VAL A 182 -4.93 5.50 -8.45
N HIS A 183 -4.15 4.61 -7.84
CA HIS A 183 -3.05 5.01 -6.96
C HIS A 183 -1.80 5.43 -7.73
N MET A 184 -1.82 6.65 -8.27
CA MET A 184 -0.68 7.23 -8.96
C MET A 184 0.53 7.38 -8.02
N ALA A 185 1.73 7.18 -8.57
CA ALA A 185 2.96 7.40 -7.81
C ALA A 185 3.02 8.86 -7.37
N LYS A 186 3.43 9.11 -6.12
CA LYS A 186 3.63 10.49 -5.61
C LYS A 186 2.40 11.40 -5.64
N THR A 187 1.20 10.83 -5.54
CA THR A 187 -0.05 11.57 -5.35
C THR A 187 -0.71 11.25 -4.00
N GLY A 188 0.09 10.92 -2.98
CA GLY A 188 -0.39 10.69 -1.60
C GLY A 188 -1.38 9.52 -1.42
N GLY A 189 -1.57 8.66 -2.42
CA GLY A 189 -2.59 7.59 -2.39
C GLY A 189 -2.43 6.61 -1.22
N THR A 190 -1.23 6.46 -0.67
CA THR A 190 -0.98 5.67 0.54
C THR A 190 -1.60 6.27 1.79
N ASN A 191 -1.48 7.59 1.94
CA ASN A 191 -2.10 8.30 3.05
C ASN A 191 -3.61 8.42 2.82
N LEU A 192 -4.05 8.65 1.58
CA LEU A 192 -5.48 8.69 1.26
C LEU A 192 -6.20 7.38 1.61
N ASN A 193 -5.68 6.24 1.13
CA ASN A 193 -6.25 4.93 1.49
C ASN A 193 -6.22 4.71 3.01
N GLY A 194 -5.11 5.05 3.67
CA GLY A 194 -4.99 4.91 5.13
C GLY A 194 -6.04 5.73 5.88
N MET A 195 -6.25 7.00 5.49
CA MET A 195 -7.28 7.86 6.08
C MET A 195 -8.67 7.29 5.90
N LEU A 196 -9.03 6.88 4.67
CA LEU A 196 -10.35 6.29 4.40
C LEU A 196 -10.54 4.97 5.16
N ALA A 197 -9.54 4.09 5.16
CA ALA A 197 -9.61 2.80 5.85
C ALA A 197 -9.73 2.93 7.38
N THR A 198 -9.19 4.00 7.98
CA THR A 198 -9.39 4.28 9.42
C THR A 198 -10.73 4.93 9.76
N ARG A 199 -11.47 5.46 8.77
CA ARG A 199 -12.74 6.19 8.96
C ARG A 199 -13.97 5.40 8.48
N TYR A 200 -13.82 4.58 7.45
CA TYR A 200 -14.92 3.89 6.75
C TYR A 200 -14.78 2.37 6.78
N GLU A 201 -15.92 1.67 6.74
CA GLU A 201 -15.96 0.23 6.51
C GLU A 201 -15.77 -0.08 5.02
N ARG A 202 -15.47 -1.35 4.69
CA ARG A 202 -15.38 -1.83 3.30
C ARG A 202 -14.42 -1.03 2.39
N VAL A 203 -13.33 -0.52 2.96
CA VAL A 203 -12.24 0.10 2.18
C VAL A 203 -11.18 -0.95 1.91
N CYS A 204 -10.84 -1.13 0.64
CA CYS A 204 -9.93 -2.17 0.16
C CYS A 204 -8.78 -1.55 -0.62
N GLY A 205 -7.56 -2.04 -0.44
CA GLY A 205 -6.46 -1.53 -1.24
C GLY A 205 -5.06 -1.99 -0.86
N HIS A 206 -4.11 -1.63 -1.72
CA HIS A 206 -2.70 -1.99 -1.58
C HIS A 206 -2.06 -1.50 -0.28
N LYS A 207 -2.63 -0.45 0.33
CA LYS A 207 -2.10 0.19 1.53
C LYS A 207 -2.93 -0.08 2.78
N GLY A 208 -3.56 -1.25 2.82
CA GLY A 208 -4.35 -1.76 3.93
C GLY A 208 -5.84 -1.78 3.62
N TYR A 209 -6.54 -2.65 4.34
CA TYR A 209 -7.99 -2.76 4.35
C TYR A 209 -8.53 -2.14 5.63
N SER A 210 -9.78 -1.68 5.59
CA SER A 210 -10.44 -1.10 6.76
C SER A 210 -10.47 -2.03 7.98
N TYR A 211 -10.66 -3.34 7.78
CA TYR A 211 -10.72 -4.30 8.89
C TYR A 211 -9.43 -4.36 9.74
N ASP A 212 -8.27 -4.10 9.13
CA ASP A 212 -6.96 -4.13 9.78
C ASP A 212 -6.37 -2.73 10.05
N ALA A 213 -7.00 -1.68 9.51
CA ALA A 213 -6.49 -0.31 9.54
C ALA A 213 -6.27 0.22 10.95
N ILE A 214 -7.20 -0.05 11.88
CA ILE A 214 -7.13 0.42 13.28
C ILE A 214 -5.91 -0.17 14.01
N ALA A 215 -5.74 -1.49 13.93
CA ALA A 215 -4.61 -2.15 14.57
C ALA A 215 -3.28 -1.74 13.94
N HIS A 216 -3.24 -1.56 12.62
CA HIS A 216 -2.06 -1.06 11.92
C HIS A 216 -1.72 0.39 12.28
N ASN A 217 -2.73 1.25 12.37
CA ASN A 217 -2.57 2.65 12.73
C ASN A 217 -2.05 2.81 14.17
N GLN A 218 -2.57 2.00 15.11
CA GLN A 218 -2.08 1.96 16.49
C GLN A 218 -0.61 1.54 16.56
N ARG A 219 -0.22 0.45 15.87
CA ARG A 219 1.20 0.02 15.80
C ARG A 219 2.11 1.08 15.19
N THR A 220 1.63 1.78 14.16
CA THR A 220 2.38 2.88 13.53
C THR A 220 2.59 4.02 14.53
N ARG A 221 1.57 4.35 15.33
CA ARG A 221 1.67 5.37 16.39
C ARG A 221 2.71 4.99 17.44
N GLU A 222 2.64 3.76 17.95
CA GLU A 222 3.56 3.24 18.96
C GLU A 222 5.00 3.22 18.42
N TRP A 223 5.18 2.79 17.17
CA TRP A 223 6.47 2.82 16.51
C TRP A 223 7.02 4.26 16.41
N GLN A 224 6.25 5.22 15.88
CA GLN A 224 6.66 6.62 15.81
C GLN A 224 6.99 7.23 17.17
N ALA A 225 6.27 6.83 18.22
CA ALA A 225 6.55 7.28 19.58
C ALA A 225 7.85 6.66 20.16
N SER A 226 8.22 5.47 19.71
CA SER A 226 9.41 4.74 20.19
C SER A 226 10.69 5.06 19.43
N THR A 227 10.58 5.50 18.16
CA THR A 227 11.73 5.78 17.31
C THR A 227 11.94 7.27 17.16
N GLU A 228 13.08 7.77 17.67
CA GLU A 228 13.52 9.15 17.40
C GLU A 228 13.85 9.38 15.91
N LYS A 229 14.11 8.30 15.16
CA LYS A 229 14.56 8.36 13.76
C LYS A 229 13.41 8.14 12.78
N TYR A 230 13.09 9.17 12.00
CA TYR A 230 12.28 9.07 10.79
C TYR A 230 13.00 8.19 9.73
N GLY A 231 12.35 7.14 9.24
CA GLY A 231 12.89 6.29 8.16
C GLY A 231 12.13 4.97 7.94
N ASP A 232 12.63 4.12 7.04
CA ASP A 232 12.06 2.84 6.54
C ASP A 232 11.70 1.77 7.60
N GLY A 233 11.77 2.09 8.89
CA GLY A 233 11.45 1.17 9.98
C GLY A 233 9.99 0.75 10.07
N LEU A 234 9.08 1.30 9.25
CA LEU A 234 7.70 0.78 9.22
C LEU A 234 7.62 -0.68 8.75
N TYR A 235 8.64 -1.16 8.03
CA TYR A 235 8.75 -2.57 7.63
C TYR A 235 9.31 -3.47 8.73
N THR A 236 9.74 -2.93 9.88
CA THR A 236 10.19 -3.72 11.04
C THR A 236 9.07 -3.97 12.05
N LEU A 237 7.84 -3.55 11.75
CA LEU A 237 6.66 -3.98 12.50
C LEU A 237 6.58 -5.51 12.38
N HIS A 238 6.92 -6.24 13.44
CA HIS A 238 6.95 -7.70 13.51
C HIS A 238 5.53 -8.32 13.51
N ASP A 239 4.69 -7.92 12.55
CA ASP A 239 3.37 -8.51 12.36
C ASP A 239 3.43 -9.81 11.53
N SER A 240 2.31 -10.53 11.50
CA SER A 240 2.19 -11.81 10.80
C SER A 240 2.48 -11.72 9.31
N ILE A 241 2.17 -10.58 8.67
CA ILE A 241 2.39 -10.38 7.23
C ILE A 241 3.88 -10.14 6.98
N THR A 242 4.53 -9.32 7.81
CA THR A 242 5.98 -9.05 7.72
C THR A 242 6.79 -10.33 7.87
N GLN A 243 6.37 -11.26 8.73
CA GLN A 243 7.04 -12.56 8.90
C GLN A 243 6.94 -13.46 7.66
N ILE A 244 5.84 -13.38 6.92
CA ILE A 244 5.62 -14.21 5.72
C ILE A 244 6.28 -13.57 4.49
N LYS A 245 6.21 -12.25 4.37
CA LYS A 245 6.72 -11.53 3.19
C LYS A 245 7.43 -10.24 3.62
N PRO A 246 8.78 -10.23 3.63
CA PRO A 246 9.55 -9.02 3.87
C PRO A 246 9.10 -7.87 2.97
N ASN A 247 9.09 -6.64 3.50
CA ASN A 247 8.60 -5.41 2.85
C ASN A 247 7.06 -5.27 2.73
N TYR A 248 6.31 -6.21 3.29
CA TYR A 248 4.87 -6.10 3.45
C TYR A 248 4.54 -6.12 4.93
N ASN A 249 3.41 -5.52 5.29
CA ASN A 249 2.86 -5.51 6.64
C ASN A 249 1.34 -5.39 6.52
N ARG A 250 0.61 -5.37 7.63
CA ARG A 250 -0.86 -5.24 7.58
C ARG A 250 -1.35 -3.94 6.93
N GLY A 251 -0.50 -2.92 6.85
CA GLY A 251 -0.74 -1.66 6.13
C GLY A 251 -0.24 -1.65 4.69
N ARG A 252 0.29 -2.76 4.16
CA ARG A 252 0.67 -2.95 2.75
C ARG A 252 0.41 -4.41 2.36
N VAL A 253 -0.73 -4.68 1.73
CA VAL A 253 -1.15 -6.05 1.39
C VAL A 253 -0.53 -6.48 0.06
N PRO A 254 0.06 -7.69 -0.04
CA PRO A 254 0.57 -8.20 -1.32
C PRO A 254 -0.54 -8.34 -2.37
N PRO A 255 -0.30 -7.98 -3.64
CA PRO A 255 -1.32 -8.07 -4.69
C PRO A 255 -1.99 -9.45 -4.80
N LYS A 256 -1.19 -10.53 -4.71
CA LYS A 256 -1.70 -11.91 -4.71
C LYS A 256 -2.74 -12.16 -3.61
N VAL A 257 -2.47 -11.66 -2.39
CA VAL A 257 -3.39 -11.80 -1.25
C VAL A 257 -4.63 -10.95 -1.47
N MET A 258 -4.48 -9.74 -2.01
CA MET A 258 -5.63 -8.88 -2.33
C MET A 258 -6.57 -9.54 -3.35
N PHE A 259 -6.04 -10.10 -4.42
CA PHE A 259 -6.85 -10.76 -5.46
C PHE A 259 -7.45 -12.08 -4.98
N GLU A 260 -6.82 -12.73 -4.00
CA GLU A 260 -7.39 -13.91 -3.33
C GLU A 260 -8.54 -13.54 -2.39
N ILE A 261 -8.44 -12.42 -1.66
CA ILE A 261 -9.52 -11.87 -0.83
C ILE A 261 -10.69 -11.42 -1.70
N GLY A 262 -10.38 -10.81 -2.85
CA GLY A 262 -11.35 -10.27 -3.79
C GLY A 262 -11.87 -8.87 -3.43
N PHE A 263 -12.84 -8.40 -4.23
CA PHE A 263 -13.40 -7.05 -4.12
C PHE A 263 -14.93 -7.00 -3.91
N GLN A 264 -15.57 -8.14 -3.65
CA GLN A 264 -17.03 -8.27 -3.61
C GLN A 264 -17.68 -7.43 -2.49
N ASP A 265 -16.97 -7.27 -1.37
CA ASP A 265 -17.43 -6.56 -0.17
C ASP A 265 -16.75 -5.19 0.00
N CYS A 266 -16.33 -4.57 -1.10
CA CYS A 266 -15.65 -3.27 -1.09
C CYS A 266 -16.57 -2.16 -1.59
N ASP A 267 -16.68 -1.07 -0.82
CA ASP A 267 -17.34 0.18 -1.26
C ASP A 267 -16.34 1.13 -1.90
N TRP A 268 -15.07 1.04 -1.48
CA TRP A 268 -13.97 1.85 -2.00
C TRP A 268 -12.72 1.01 -2.24
N ILE A 269 -12.11 1.14 -3.41
CA ILE A 269 -10.98 0.31 -3.86
C ILE A 269 -9.83 1.22 -4.32
N SER A 270 -8.61 1.01 -3.80
CA SER A 270 -7.39 1.69 -4.29
C SER A 270 -6.26 0.73 -4.65
N LEU A 271 -5.89 0.76 -5.92
CA LEU A 271 -4.90 -0.16 -6.49
C LEU A 271 -3.65 0.56 -6.99
N GLU A 272 -2.50 0.03 -6.58
CA GLU A 272 -1.16 0.45 -7.01
C GLU A 272 -0.63 -0.46 -8.11
N ASP A 273 -0.60 -1.77 -7.85
CA ASP A 273 -0.03 -2.79 -8.73
C ASP A 273 -1.10 -3.85 -9.08
N PRO A 274 -0.99 -4.58 -10.20
CA PRO A 274 -0.04 -4.43 -11.31
C PRO A 274 -0.39 -3.27 -12.27
N GLY A 275 -0.93 -2.17 -11.74
CA GLY A 275 -1.32 -0.98 -12.49
C GLY A 275 -2.73 -1.10 -13.06
N TRP A 276 -2.98 -0.40 -14.18
CA TRP A 276 -4.34 -0.21 -14.69
C TRP A 276 -5.03 -1.53 -15.11
N ARG A 277 -4.26 -2.55 -15.50
CA ARG A 277 -4.80 -3.86 -15.93
C ARG A 277 -5.50 -4.62 -14.80
N ALA A 278 -5.24 -4.27 -13.55
CA ALA A 278 -5.91 -4.88 -12.41
C ALA A 278 -7.43 -4.63 -12.43
N TRP A 279 -7.86 -3.49 -12.95
CA TRP A 279 -9.27 -3.11 -13.01
C TRP A 279 -10.11 -4.07 -13.87
N PRO A 280 -9.82 -4.25 -15.17
CA PRO A 280 -10.58 -5.20 -15.99
C PRO A 280 -10.36 -6.66 -15.63
N HIS A 281 -9.17 -7.04 -15.11
CA HIS A 281 -8.84 -8.46 -14.89
C HIS A 281 -9.23 -9.00 -13.52
N HIS A 282 -9.33 -8.14 -12.50
CA HIS A 282 -9.58 -8.57 -11.12
C HIS A 282 -10.74 -7.82 -10.48
N VAL A 283 -10.81 -6.49 -10.60
CA VAL A 283 -11.86 -5.72 -9.92
C VAL A 283 -13.23 -5.91 -10.56
N LEU A 284 -13.35 -5.66 -11.87
CA LEU A 284 -14.66 -5.74 -12.55
C LEU A 284 -15.29 -7.13 -12.49
N PRO A 285 -14.55 -8.25 -12.68
CA PRO A 285 -15.10 -9.59 -12.51
C PRO A 285 -15.63 -9.84 -11.08
N ASP A 286 -14.96 -9.32 -10.06
CA ASP A 286 -15.37 -9.51 -8.66
C ASP A 286 -16.62 -8.70 -8.29
N LEU A 287 -16.83 -7.53 -8.88
CA LEU A 287 -17.97 -6.68 -8.58
C LEU A 287 -19.32 -7.23 -9.10
N LYS A 288 -19.30 -8.38 -9.80
CA LYS A 288 -20.48 -9.02 -10.43
C LYS A 288 -21.36 -7.99 -11.12
N MET A 289 -20.74 -7.16 -11.97
CA MET A 289 -21.45 -6.17 -12.78
C MET A 289 -22.61 -6.87 -13.49
N ALA A 290 -23.82 -6.30 -13.39
CA ALA A 290 -25.04 -6.96 -13.82
C ALA A 290 -24.87 -7.56 -15.23
N THR A 291 -24.77 -8.88 -15.30
CA THR A 291 -24.97 -9.57 -16.56
C THR A 291 -26.46 -9.53 -16.79
N THR A 292 -26.86 -9.02 -17.95
CA THR A 292 -28.19 -9.30 -18.45
C THR A 292 -28.19 -10.80 -18.71
N ASP A 293 -28.62 -11.58 -17.72
CA ASP A 293 -28.91 -13.00 -17.88
C ASP A 293 -30.15 -13.10 -18.78
N ALA A 294 -29.97 -12.74 -20.05
CA ALA A 294 -30.98 -12.70 -21.08
C ALA A 294 -31.23 -14.09 -21.68
N ASN A 295 -30.58 -15.13 -21.15
CA ASN A 295 -30.72 -16.51 -21.60
C ASN A 295 -31.57 -17.33 -20.61
N ASN A 296 -32.76 -16.85 -20.29
CA ASN A 296 -33.87 -17.70 -19.85
C ASN A 296 -34.68 -18.17 -21.07
N ASP A 297 -33.97 -18.59 -22.12
CA ASP A 297 -34.52 -19.32 -23.26
C ASP A 297 -34.22 -20.80 -22.98
N ASP A 298 -35.19 -21.48 -22.37
CA ASP A 298 -35.40 -22.93 -22.22
C ASP A 298 -36.38 -23.04 -21.03
N ASP A 299 -37.63 -22.59 -21.16
CA ASP A 299 -38.67 -23.28 -21.93
C ASP A 299 -38.54 -24.81 -21.80
N ASP A 300 -38.95 -25.34 -20.66
CA ASP A 300 -39.59 -26.65 -20.60
C ASP A 300 -40.74 -26.51 -19.62
N GLY A 301 -41.86 -26.06 -20.17
CA GLY A 301 -43.05 -25.69 -19.43
C GLY A 301 -43.56 -26.80 -18.51
N ASN A 302 -43.72 -26.48 -17.23
CA ASN A 302 -44.82 -26.98 -16.43
C ASN A 302 -44.96 -26.19 -15.13
N ASP A 303 -46.21 -26.12 -14.67
CA ASP A 303 -46.66 -25.75 -13.33
C ASP A 303 -46.95 -24.27 -13.04
N ASP A 304 -48.25 -24.01 -13.18
CA ASP A 304 -49.11 -22.84 -12.94
C ASP A 304 -49.15 -22.42 -11.45
N ASP A 305 -47.99 -22.17 -10.83
CA ASP A 305 -47.92 -21.63 -9.47
C ASP A 305 -47.53 -20.15 -9.54
N GLY A 306 -48.54 -19.28 -9.48
CA GLY A 306 -48.46 -17.81 -9.55
C GLY A 306 -47.67 -17.13 -8.43
N ASN A 307 -46.42 -17.51 -8.24
CA ASN A 307 -45.50 -16.85 -7.34
C ASN A 307 -44.84 -15.68 -8.09
N ASP A 308 -45.43 -14.50 -7.92
CA ASP A 308 -44.89 -13.19 -8.31
C ASP A 308 -43.54 -12.96 -7.60
N ASN A 309 -42.49 -13.61 -8.09
CA ASN A 309 -41.12 -13.36 -7.67
C ASN A 309 -40.69 -12.02 -8.28
N ASP A 310 -40.86 -10.95 -7.50
CA ASP A 310 -40.37 -9.61 -7.79
C ASP A 310 -38.85 -9.64 -8.03
N ALA A 311 -38.46 -9.79 -9.30
CA ALA A 311 -37.08 -9.86 -9.74
C ALA A 311 -36.41 -8.49 -9.53
N THR A 312 -35.84 -8.29 -8.35
CA THR A 312 -35.03 -7.11 -8.04
C THR A 312 -33.70 -7.21 -8.77
N THR A 313 -33.58 -6.51 -9.89
CA THR A 313 -32.30 -6.40 -10.62
C THR A 313 -31.41 -5.39 -9.91
N THR A 314 -30.26 -5.84 -9.41
CA THR A 314 -29.24 -4.95 -8.82
C THR A 314 -28.14 -4.69 -9.85
N THR A 315 -27.92 -3.43 -10.21
CA THR A 315 -26.84 -3.03 -11.12
C THR A 315 -25.70 -2.42 -10.33
N THR A 316 -24.50 -2.99 -10.44
CA THR A 316 -23.28 -2.37 -9.90
C THR A 316 -22.64 -1.45 -10.95
N ARG A 317 -22.17 -0.28 -10.53
CA ARG A 317 -21.38 0.66 -11.34
C ARG A 317 -20.08 1.01 -10.61
N LEU A 318 -19.02 1.26 -11.36
CA LEU A 318 -17.74 1.73 -10.83
C LEU A 318 -17.58 3.22 -11.09
N GLU A 319 -17.31 4.03 -10.08
CA GLU A 319 -16.88 5.42 -10.24
C GLU A 319 -15.38 5.52 -9.92
N LEU A 320 -14.54 5.59 -10.95
CA LEU A 320 -13.09 5.49 -10.84
C LEU A 320 -12.46 6.90 -10.80
N HIS A 321 -11.76 7.21 -9.71
CA HIS A 321 -11.14 8.52 -9.50
C HIS A 321 -9.64 8.50 -9.77
N VAL A 322 -9.16 9.52 -10.48
CA VAL A 322 -7.74 9.73 -10.78
C VAL A 322 -7.26 11.03 -10.11
N PRO A 323 -6.32 10.98 -9.17
CA PRO A 323 -5.72 12.18 -8.61
C PRO A 323 -4.81 12.82 -9.67
N CYS A 324 -5.11 14.06 -10.06
CA CYS A 324 -4.35 14.82 -11.04
C CYS A 324 -3.38 15.78 -10.35
N ARG A 325 -2.16 15.88 -10.88
CA ARG A 325 -1.11 16.75 -10.38
C ARG A 325 -0.54 17.59 -11.52
N ASP A 326 0.03 18.75 -11.20
CA ASP A 326 0.79 19.52 -12.16
C ASP A 326 1.96 18.67 -12.71
N PRO A 327 2.15 18.58 -14.06
CA PRO A 327 3.15 17.70 -14.63
C PRO A 327 4.58 17.95 -14.13
N VAL A 328 4.98 19.22 -14.00
CA VAL A 328 6.35 19.58 -13.61
C VAL A 328 6.57 19.32 -12.13
N ASP A 329 5.64 19.76 -11.28
CA ASP A 329 5.71 19.49 -9.84
C ASP A 329 5.70 17.98 -9.54
N HIS A 330 4.91 17.21 -10.29
CA HIS A 330 4.86 15.76 -10.16
C HIS A 330 6.18 15.10 -10.56
N LEU A 331 6.77 15.49 -11.68
CA LEU A 331 8.08 15.01 -12.13
C LEU A 331 9.15 15.23 -11.07
N LEU A 332 9.29 16.48 -10.60
CA LEU A 332 10.29 16.85 -9.60
C LEU A 332 10.09 16.11 -8.28
N SER A 333 8.84 15.85 -7.88
CA SER A 333 8.54 15.01 -6.73
C SER A 333 8.99 13.56 -6.92
N MET A 334 8.98 13.04 -8.15
CA MET A 334 9.51 11.71 -8.44
C MET A 334 11.04 11.72 -8.51
N CYS A 335 11.67 12.76 -9.06
CA CYS A 335 13.13 12.96 -9.01
C CYS A 335 13.63 12.97 -7.56
N HIS A 336 13.03 13.81 -6.70
CA HIS A 336 13.39 13.94 -5.29
C HIS A 336 13.31 12.60 -4.55
N TYR A 337 12.26 11.82 -4.80
CA TYR A 337 12.14 10.50 -4.19
C TYR A 337 13.24 9.54 -4.64
N GLN A 338 13.61 9.58 -5.92
CA GLN A 338 14.68 8.75 -6.47
C GLN A 338 16.08 9.29 -6.14
N SER A 339 16.18 10.43 -5.42
CA SER A 339 17.45 11.12 -5.16
C SER A 339 18.19 11.48 -6.45
N ILE A 340 17.42 11.88 -7.48
CA ILE A 340 17.94 12.38 -8.75
C ILE A 340 17.89 13.90 -8.72
N ASP A 341 19.06 14.53 -8.84
CA ASP A 341 19.16 15.97 -9.03
C ASP A 341 18.89 16.31 -10.50
N PHE A 342 17.77 16.97 -10.76
CA PHE A 342 17.38 17.37 -12.11
C PHE A 342 18.19 18.60 -12.54
N ASP A 343 18.97 18.51 -13.62
CA ASP A 343 19.80 19.61 -14.09
C ASP A 343 18.98 20.59 -14.95
N CYS A 344 18.82 21.82 -14.47
CA CYS A 344 18.16 22.89 -15.22
C CYS A 344 19.07 23.65 -16.19
N SER A 345 20.36 23.32 -16.23
CA SER A 345 21.37 24.02 -17.05
C SER A 345 21.44 23.49 -18.48
N ILE A 346 20.58 22.53 -18.84
CA ILE A 346 20.58 21.87 -20.15
C ILE A 346 20.32 22.94 -21.24
N PRO A 347 21.22 23.09 -22.22
CA PRO A 347 21.05 24.06 -23.27
C PRO A 347 19.83 23.73 -24.14
N PHE A 348 19.11 24.76 -24.57
CA PHE A 348 18.06 24.58 -25.57
C PHE A 348 18.71 24.28 -26.92
N GLU A 349 18.20 23.30 -27.67
CA GLU A 349 18.72 22.95 -29.00
C GLU A 349 18.75 24.17 -29.95
N SER A 350 17.80 25.10 -29.79
CA SER A 350 17.75 26.37 -30.53
C SER A 350 18.93 27.30 -30.25
N ASP A 351 19.60 27.14 -29.12
CA ASP A 351 20.75 27.94 -28.70
C ASP A 351 22.08 27.30 -29.12
N VAL A 352 22.05 26.07 -29.69
CA VAL A 352 23.21 25.39 -30.28
C VAL A 352 23.50 25.97 -31.67
N GLY A 353 23.62 27.30 -31.74
CA GLY A 353 24.16 28.01 -32.89
C GLY A 353 25.67 27.80 -32.97
N THR A 354 26.11 26.70 -33.59
CA THR A 354 27.41 26.46 -34.28
C THR A 354 28.74 26.90 -33.65
N LYS A 355 28.79 27.42 -32.43
CA LYS A 355 30.05 27.74 -31.77
C LYS A 355 30.58 26.47 -31.10
N LYS A 356 31.37 25.70 -31.86
CA LYS A 356 32.34 24.74 -31.32
C LYS A 356 33.33 25.50 -30.43
N HIS A 357 32.96 25.74 -29.19
CA HIS A 357 33.92 26.15 -28.19
C HIS A 357 34.78 24.92 -27.89
N ASN A 358 36.08 25.02 -28.22
CA ASN A 358 37.12 24.09 -27.76
C ASN A 358 37.23 24.22 -26.24
N HIS A 359 36.28 23.62 -25.51
CA HIS A 359 36.35 23.56 -24.06
C HIS A 359 36.95 22.21 -23.65
N ASP A 360 37.97 22.31 -22.82
CA ASP A 360 38.79 21.22 -22.28
C ASP A 360 37.93 20.10 -21.67
N SER A 361 38.04 18.92 -22.27
CA SER A 361 37.16 17.74 -22.18
C SER A 361 37.39 16.86 -20.94
N SER A 362 37.96 17.36 -19.84
CA SER A 362 38.41 16.50 -18.75
C SER A 362 37.33 16.12 -17.71
N LYS A 363 36.08 16.55 -17.87
CA LYS A 363 34.99 16.18 -16.94
C LYS A 363 33.59 16.24 -17.56
N GLN A 364 33.48 15.90 -18.84
CA GLN A 364 32.20 15.79 -19.52
C GLN A 364 31.45 14.57 -18.96
N THR A 365 30.61 14.83 -17.94
CA THR A 365 29.47 13.98 -17.64
C THR A 365 28.73 13.76 -18.96
N ALA A 366 28.46 12.49 -19.32
CA ALA A 366 27.79 12.14 -20.56
C ALA A 366 26.63 13.11 -20.84
N ASP A 367 26.59 13.64 -22.07
CA ASP A 367 25.62 14.65 -22.53
C ASP A 367 24.20 14.09 -22.41
N THR A 368 23.63 14.11 -21.21
CA THR A 368 22.29 13.59 -20.92
C THR A 368 21.30 14.61 -21.43
N THR A 369 20.45 14.21 -22.35
CA THR A 369 19.38 15.05 -22.89
C THR A 369 18.33 15.34 -21.82
N MET A 370 17.53 16.39 -22.02
CA MET A 370 16.44 16.72 -21.10
C MET A 370 15.44 15.56 -20.99
N GLU A 371 15.15 14.92 -22.12
CA GLU A 371 14.23 13.78 -22.23
C GLU A 371 14.73 12.58 -21.42
N GLU A 372 16.03 12.27 -21.48
CA GLU A 372 16.64 11.22 -20.65
C GLU A 372 16.58 11.55 -19.16
N GLN A 373 16.79 12.81 -18.77
CA GLN A 373 16.63 13.23 -17.37
C GLN A 373 15.18 13.10 -16.90
N ILE A 374 14.21 13.53 -17.71
CA ILE A 374 12.78 13.35 -17.41
C ILE A 374 12.50 11.86 -17.20
N ASP A 375 12.85 11.00 -18.17
CA ASP A 375 12.58 9.57 -18.11
C ASP A 375 13.22 8.90 -16.90
N SER A 376 14.42 9.33 -16.49
CA SER A 376 15.10 8.82 -15.30
C SER A 376 14.31 9.10 -14.00
N CYS A 377 13.58 10.21 -13.95
CA CYS A 377 12.75 10.57 -12.81
C CYS A 377 11.40 9.87 -12.79
N LEU A 378 10.89 9.38 -13.92
CA LEU A 378 9.54 8.84 -14.00
C LEU A 378 9.43 7.47 -13.33
N MET A 379 8.43 7.32 -12.47
CA MET A 379 8.13 6.03 -11.83
C MET A 379 6.62 5.81 -11.70
N GLY A 380 6.18 4.56 -11.88
CA GLY A 380 4.79 4.18 -11.63
C GLY A 380 3.75 4.86 -12.53
N LEU A 381 4.14 5.36 -13.71
CA LEU A 381 3.18 5.91 -14.69
C LEU A 381 2.31 4.82 -15.34
N GLY A 382 2.78 3.56 -15.38
CA GLY A 382 2.00 2.41 -15.88
C GLY A 382 0.77 2.05 -15.03
N ARG A 383 0.48 2.82 -13.98
CA ARG A 383 -0.71 2.64 -13.12
C ARG A 383 -1.98 3.21 -13.74
N PHE A 384 -1.85 4.07 -14.74
CA PHE A 384 -2.95 4.63 -15.51
C PHE A 384 -2.79 4.32 -17.00
N HIS A 385 -3.91 4.17 -17.69
CA HIS A 385 -4.00 4.11 -19.14
C HIS A 385 -5.37 4.64 -19.57
N HIS A 386 -5.45 5.27 -20.74
CA HIS A 386 -6.70 5.88 -21.21
C HIS A 386 -7.83 4.85 -21.42
N GLU A 387 -7.51 3.57 -21.61
CA GLU A 387 -8.51 2.49 -21.68
C GLU A 387 -9.38 2.35 -20.42
N LEU A 388 -8.96 2.90 -19.27
CA LEU A 388 -9.80 2.97 -18.07
C LEU A 388 -11.12 3.72 -18.31
N ALA A 389 -11.13 4.67 -19.26
CA ALA A 389 -12.34 5.41 -19.64
C ALA A 389 -13.34 4.55 -20.45
N ASN A 390 -12.86 3.46 -21.04
CA ASN A 390 -13.65 2.56 -21.90
C ASN A 390 -14.13 1.31 -21.17
N LEU A 391 -13.87 1.22 -19.86
CA LEU A 391 -14.33 0.08 -19.06
C LEU A 391 -15.86 0.05 -18.97
N PRO A 392 -16.49 -1.13 -19.07
CA PRO A 392 -17.94 -1.24 -18.98
C PRO A 392 -18.43 -0.79 -17.60
N HIS A 393 -19.58 -0.12 -17.57
CA HIS A 393 -20.23 0.37 -16.34
C HIS A 393 -19.31 1.23 -15.44
N THR A 394 -18.32 1.91 -16.04
CA THR A 394 -17.33 2.69 -15.32
C THR A 394 -17.42 4.17 -15.68
N ASP A 395 -17.52 5.03 -14.67
CA ASP A 395 -17.44 6.48 -14.80
C ASP A 395 -16.04 6.92 -14.36
N LEU A 396 -15.19 7.34 -15.31
CA LEU A 396 -13.85 7.84 -15.00
C LEU A 396 -13.90 9.33 -14.69
N LYS A 397 -13.40 9.72 -13.51
CA LYS A 397 -13.37 11.09 -13.01
C LYS A 397 -11.97 11.47 -12.52
N CYS A 398 -11.71 12.77 -12.40
CA CYS A 398 -10.48 13.29 -11.82
C CYS A 398 -10.76 14.27 -10.68
N PHE A 399 -9.71 14.59 -9.93
CA PHE A 399 -9.69 15.70 -8.99
C PHE A 399 -8.26 16.23 -8.86
N ASP A 400 -8.09 17.49 -8.45
CA ASP A 400 -6.77 18.01 -8.11
C ASP A 400 -6.26 17.37 -6.82
N TYR A 401 -5.06 16.77 -6.86
CA TYR A 401 -4.41 16.19 -5.68
C TYR A 401 -4.30 17.18 -4.51
N GLN A 402 -4.14 18.48 -4.78
CA GLN A 402 -4.09 19.52 -3.76
C GLN A 402 -5.43 19.70 -3.02
N GLN A 403 -6.53 19.19 -3.57
CA GLN A 403 -7.87 19.23 -2.99
C GLN A 403 -8.23 17.92 -2.26
N GLN A 404 -7.23 17.21 -1.72
CA GLN A 404 -7.46 15.93 -1.03
C GLN A 404 -8.48 16.03 0.12
N ASP A 405 -8.56 17.17 0.82
CA ASP A 405 -9.56 17.38 1.86
C ASP A 405 -11.00 17.45 1.31
N LEU A 406 -11.20 18.08 0.15
CA LEU A 406 -12.50 18.08 -0.55
C LEU A 406 -12.86 16.67 -1.02
N TYR A 407 -11.86 15.89 -1.45
CA TYR A 407 -12.05 14.48 -1.80
C TYR A 407 -12.48 13.64 -0.59
N LEU A 408 -11.87 13.86 0.59
CA LEU A 408 -12.32 13.20 1.82
C LEU A 408 -13.77 13.56 2.14
N GLN A 409 -14.13 14.85 2.13
CA GLN A 409 -15.51 15.31 2.35
C GLN A 409 -16.51 14.72 1.35
N TYR A 410 -16.09 14.57 0.09
CA TYR A 410 -16.88 13.91 -0.95
C TYR A 410 -17.17 12.45 -0.59
N MET A 411 -16.17 11.73 -0.06
CA MET A 411 -16.30 10.33 0.38
C MET A 411 -17.07 10.17 1.69
N ASP A 412 -17.01 11.14 2.60
CA ASP A 412 -17.72 11.12 3.89
C ASP A 412 -19.24 10.93 3.72
N GLN A 413 -19.80 11.43 2.61
CA GLN A 413 -21.24 11.33 2.30
C GLN A 413 -21.64 9.99 1.66
N ARG A 414 -20.66 9.19 1.23
CA ARG A 414 -20.85 8.04 0.34
C ARG A 414 -20.43 6.72 0.95
N LEU A 415 -19.43 6.75 1.83
CA LEU A 415 -18.90 5.56 2.47
C LEU A 415 -19.51 5.38 3.85
N GLN A 416 -19.74 4.11 4.24
CA GLN A 416 -20.28 3.80 5.56
C GLN A 416 -19.23 4.08 6.65
N PRO A 417 -19.49 4.97 7.62
CA PRO A 417 -18.55 5.23 8.70
C PRO A 417 -18.31 3.98 9.57
N ARG A 418 -17.09 3.83 10.08
CA ARG A 418 -16.75 2.78 11.06
C ARG A 418 -17.43 3.04 12.39
N ARG A 419 -17.69 1.95 13.11
CA ARG A 419 -18.11 2.01 14.52
C ARG A 419 -17.01 2.61 15.42
N GLN A 420 -15.75 2.34 15.08
CA GLN A 420 -14.58 2.90 15.76
C GLN A 420 -13.73 3.65 14.74
N GLN A 421 -13.70 4.96 14.89
CA GLN A 421 -12.83 5.84 14.10
C GLN A 421 -11.59 6.18 14.90
N GLN A 422 -10.47 6.34 14.19
CA GLN A 422 -9.23 6.85 14.77
C GLN A 422 -8.65 7.92 13.87
N THR A 423 -7.96 8.89 14.48
CA THR A 423 -7.09 9.80 13.73
C THR A 423 -5.99 8.99 13.06
N TYR A 424 -5.94 9.10 11.73
CA TYR A 424 -4.91 8.49 10.93
C TYR A 424 -3.54 9.05 11.31
N VAL A 425 -2.57 8.16 11.49
CA VAL A 425 -1.17 8.52 11.71
C VAL A 425 -0.53 8.72 10.36
N TRP A 426 -0.20 9.97 10.05
CA TRP A 426 0.42 10.32 8.78
C TRP A 426 1.75 9.60 8.58
N ARG A 427 1.97 9.09 7.37
CA ARG A 427 3.19 8.41 6.97
C ARG A 427 3.82 9.17 5.81
N ALA A 428 4.88 9.93 6.11
CA ALA A 428 5.72 10.49 5.06
C ALA A 428 6.45 9.33 4.38
N SER A 429 6.21 9.12 3.08
CA SER A 429 6.97 8.13 2.29
C SER A 429 8.33 8.65 1.84
N ASP A 430 8.50 9.97 1.89
CA ASP A 430 9.60 10.69 1.27
C ASP A 430 10.24 11.63 2.30
N ARG A 431 11.52 11.95 2.11
CA ARG A 431 12.18 13.02 2.87
C ARG A 431 11.48 14.34 2.57
N LYS A 432 11.54 15.29 3.50
CA LYS A 432 11.03 16.65 3.27
C LYS A 432 11.68 17.21 2.00
N ARG A 433 10.84 17.59 1.04
CA ARG A 433 11.26 18.23 -0.21
C ARG A 433 11.42 19.73 0.02
N HIS A 434 12.51 20.28 -0.48
CA HIS A 434 12.80 21.72 -0.42
C HIS A 434 12.55 22.32 -1.80
N TYR A 435 11.27 22.51 -2.13
CA TYR A 435 10.87 23.00 -3.45
C TYR A 435 11.56 24.33 -3.81
N GLU A 436 11.72 25.19 -2.81
CA GLU A 436 12.39 26.47 -2.92
C GLU A 436 13.89 26.38 -3.27
N GLN A 437 14.52 25.23 -3.07
CA GLN A 437 15.93 24.97 -3.40
C GLN A 437 16.09 24.26 -4.75
N GLU A 438 14.99 23.77 -5.33
CA GLU A 438 15.02 23.14 -6.65
C GLU A 438 15.12 24.20 -7.73
N CYS A 439 15.91 23.95 -8.77
CA CYS A 439 16.12 24.90 -9.86
C CYS A 439 14.84 25.27 -10.62
N LEU A 440 13.81 24.41 -10.58
CA LEU A 440 12.47 24.70 -11.10
C LEU A 440 11.47 25.25 -10.07
N GLY A 441 11.80 25.23 -8.77
CA GLY A 441 10.88 25.62 -7.69
C GLY A 441 11.24 26.90 -6.93
N GLY A 442 12.51 27.31 -6.95
CA GLY A 442 13.00 28.48 -6.22
C GLY A 442 12.45 29.83 -6.68
N HIS A 443 12.30 30.75 -5.72
CA HIS A 443 12.10 32.17 -6.01
C HIS A 443 13.46 32.81 -6.27
N ASP A 444 13.63 33.37 -7.46
CA ASP A 444 14.78 34.23 -7.75
C ASP A 444 14.58 35.53 -6.94
N ASN A 445 15.49 35.83 -6.02
CA ASN A 445 15.40 37.01 -5.14
C ASN A 445 16.28 38.19 -5.61
N ASP A 446 16.94 38.13 -6.77
CA ASP A 446 17.95 39.11 -7.21
C ASP A 446 17.69 39.65 -8.63
N ASP A 447 17.84 40.95 -8.90
CA ASP A 447 17.48 41.68 -10.14
C ASP A 447 17.92 41.07 -11.50
N ASP A 448 18.83 40.08 -11.54
CA ASP A 448 19.04 39.18 -12.70
C ASP A 448 17.84 38.19 -12.93
N VAL A 449 16.79 38.28 -12.09
CA VAL A 449 15.57 37.46 -12.06
C VAL A 449 14.93 37.33 -13.43
N GLN A 450 14.81 38.39 -14.22
CA GLN A 450 13.93 38.34 -15.40
C GLN A 450 14.42 37.35 -16.47
N HIS A 451 15.73 37.25 -16.67
CA HIS A 451 16.28 36.30 -17.63
C HIS A 451 16.22 34.86 -17.10
N ALA A 452 16.56 34.65 -15.82
CA ALA A 452 16.48 33.34 -15.17
C ALA A 452 15.04 32.81 -15.13
N THR A 453 14.08 33.66 -14.74
CA THR A 453 12.64 33.35 -14.72
C THR A 453 12.14 32.95 -16.11
N LYS A 454 12.49 33.68 -17.17
CA LYS A 454 12.07 33.33 -18.53
C LYS A 454 12.67 32.02 -19.02
N GLN A 455 13.94 31.74 -18.69
CA GLN A 455 14.58 30.47 -19.03
C GLN A 455 13.91 29.30 -18.29
N LYS A 456 13.62 29.50 -17.00
CA LYS A 456 12.90 28.55 -16.16
C LYS A 456 11.49 28.26 -16.70
N GLU A 457 10.71 29.28 -17.04
CA GLU A 457 9.38 29.12 -17.63
C GLU A 457 9.44 28.31 -18.95
N ARG A 458 10.41 28.61 -19.82
CA ARG A 458 10.62 27.85 -21.06
C ARG A 458 10.97 26.39 -20.80
N LEU A 459 11.79 26.13 -19.79
CA LEU A 459 12.16 24.76 -19.42
C LEU A 459 10.96 24.02 -18.84
N GLN A 460 10.20 24.64 -17.94
CA GLN A 460 8.96 24.08 -17.39
C GLN A 460 7.94 23.76 -18.48
N GLU A 461 7.75 24.67 -19.43
CA GLU A 461 6.86 24.46 -20.59
C GLU A 461 7.34 23.28 -21.45
N ARG A 462 8.64 23.19 -21.73
CA ARG A 462 9.23 22.09 -22.51
C ARG A 462 9.03 20.75 -21.81
N ILE A 463 9.26 20.69 -20.49
CA ILE A 463 9.01 19.50 -19.65
C ILE A 463 7.53 19.12 -19.69
N ALA A 464 6.64 20.08 -19.43
CA ALA A 464 5.19 19.83 -19.42
C ALA A 464 4.71 19.31 -20.79
N ASN A 465 5.19 19.91 -21.89
CA ASN A 465 4.86 19.47 -23.24
C ASN A 465 5.37 18.06 -23.54
N TYR A 466 6.59 17.73 -23.11
CA TYR A 466 7.10 16.36 -23.21
C TYR A 466 6.20 15.38 -22.46
N LEU A 467 5.86 15.67 -21.20
CA LEU A 467 5.03 14.81 -20.36
C LEU A 467 3.61 14.61 -20.93
N LEU A 468 2.96 15.67 -21.41
CA LEU A 468 1.64 15.62 -22.05
C LEU A 468 1.65 14.81 -23.36
N LYS A 469 2.74 14.90 -24.12
CA LYS A 469 2.91 14.19 -25.39
C LYS A 469 3.15 12.71 -25.17
N HIS A 470 3.97 12.35 -24.19
CA HIS A 470 4.49 10.99 -24.02
C HIS A 470 3.76 10.13 -22.98
N HIS A 471 2.90 10.71 -22.13
CA HIS A 471 2.17 9.93 -21.11
C HIS A 471 0.67 10.27 -21.03
N ASP A 472 -0.16 9.23 -21.16
CA ASP A 472 -1.61 9.30 -21.13
C ASP A 472 -2.17 9.96 -19.86
N TYR A 473 -1.53 9.73 -18.71
CA TYR A 473 -1.96 10.28 -17.42
C TYR A 473 -2.04 11.81 -17.46
N TYR A 474 -0.98 12.48 -17.93
CA TYR A 474 -0.95 13.94 -17.95
C TYR A 474 -1.94 14.50 -18.97
N ARG A 475 -2.10 13.83 -20.12
CA ARG A 475 -3.10 14.21 -21.12
C ARG A 475 -4.51 14.12 -20.58
N PHE A 476 -4.87 12.99 -19.97
CA PHE A 476 -6.15 12.80 -19.30
C PHE A 476 -6.38 13.87 -18.23
N CYS A 477 -5.38 14.15 -17.40
CA CYS A 477 -5.52 15.16 -16.34
C CYS A 477 -5.72 16.58 -16.88
N LYS A 478 -5.05 16.94 -17.98
CA LYS A 478 -5.25 18.22 -18.65
C LYS A 478 -6.67 18.36 -19.19
N ASP A 479 -7.19 17.31 -19.82
CA ASP A 479 -8.51 17.32 -20.46
C ASP A 479 -9.65 17.21 -19.44
N CYS A 480 -9.42 16.49 -18.34
CA CYS A 480 -10.42 16.23 -17.32
C CYS A 480 -10.61 17.41 -16.35
N ARG A 481 -9.55 18.13 -15.98
CA ARG A 481 -9.68 19.27 -15.05
C ARG A 481 -10.54 20.38 -15.64
N GLY A 482 -11.55 20.82 -14.89
CA GLY A 482 -12.57 21.78 -15.33
C GLY A 482 -13.65 21.20 -16.25
N SER A 483 -13.57 19.92 -16.63
CA SER A 483 -14.62 19.22 -17.37
C SER A 483 -15.74 18.74 -16.43
N PRO A 484 -16.87 18.24 -16.95
CA PRO A 484 -17.89 17.55 -16.13
C PRO A 484 -17.39 16.30 -15.39
N GLN A 485 -16.22 15.77 -15.77
CA GLN A 485 -15.56 14.64 -15.11
C GLN A 485 -14.61 15.08 -13.99
N ASP A 486 -14.37 16.38 -13.83
CA ASP A 486 -13.74 16.92 -12.62
C ASP A 486 -14.72 16.81 -11.46
N LEU A 487 -14.30 16.23 -10.34
CA LEU A 487 -15.11 16.17 -9.12
C LEU A 487 -15.34 17.56 -8.54
N PHE A 488 -14.39 18.48 -8.73
CA PHE A 488 -14.39 19.81 -8.12
C PHE A 488 -14.06 20.88 -9.16
N PRO A 489 -14.90 21.03 -10.21
CA PRO A 489 -14.66 22.04 -11.23
C PRO A 489 -14.65 23.42 -10.56
N ALA A 490 -13.69 24.26 -10.96
CA ALA A 490 -13.69 25.65 -10.53
C ALA A 490 -15.04 26.28 -10.89
N ALA A 491 -15.63 27.05 -9.96
CA ALA A 491 -16.83 27.81 -10.26
C ALA A 491 -16.54 28.71 -11.46
N ALA A 492 -17.23 28.44 -12.58
CA ALA A 492 -17.05 29.14 -13.86
C ALA A 492 -17.49 30.61 -13.80
#